data_AF-A0A9N7UMP0-F1
#
_entry.id   AF-A0A9N7UMP0-F1
#
_cell.length_a   1.000
_cell.length_b   1.000
_cell.length_c   1.000
_cell.angle_alpha   90.00
_cell.angle_beta   90.00
_cell.angle_gamma   90.00
#
_symmetry.space_group_name_H-M   'P 1'
#
loop_
_entity.id
_entity.type
_entity.pdbx_description
1 polymer ?
#
loop_
_entity_poly.entity_id
_entity_poly.type
_entity_poly.pdbx_seq_one_letter_code
_entity_poly.pdbx_strand_id
1 'polypeptide(L)'
;MSVVLDLPYTLCIWISAAVVIIYTLLGGLYSVAYTDIIQLVLIFISLWLCVPFVLMNPNCLDISKTLMNNTLHAPWIGAPGLEKTGIMMDDFLMFALGSLGFQCLHQRTLAASSLATAKLLCLVAAFFILVFGTPAWGSCCIYRY
;
A
#
# COMPACT_ATOMS: atom_id res chain seq x y z
N MET A 1 15.31 2.57 8.40
CA MET A 1 16.63 3.20 8.15
C MET A 1 17.64 2.90 9.26
N SER A 2 17.33 3.12 10.55
CA SER A 2 18.31 2.84 11.63
C SER A 2 18.72 1.37 11.74
N VAL A 3 17.84 0.42 11.39
CA VAL A 3 18.10 -1.03 11.51
C VAL A 3 18.93 -1.60 10.34
N VAL A 4 18.99 -0.90 9.21
CA VAL A 4 19.64 -1.39 7.98
C VAL A 4 20.90 -0.60 7.64
N LEU A 5 20.90 0.71 7.89
CA LEU A 5 21.98 1.62 7.49
C LEU A 5 22.81 2.14 8.68
N ASP A 6 22.45 1.82 9.92
CA ASP A 6 23.14 2.28 11.15
C ASP A 6 23.43 3.80 11.17
N LEU A 7 22.54 4.59 10.55
CA LEU A 7 22.61 6.05 10.53
C LEU A 7 21.54 6.65 11.45
N PRO A 8 21.83 7.81 12.07
CA PRO A 8 20.83 8.50 12.88
C PRO A 8 19.64 8.93 12.02
N TYR A 9 18.44 8.72 12.56
CA TYR A 9 17.17 8.91 11.87
C TYR A 9 17.02 10.29 11.22
N THR A 10 17.45 11.34 11.93
CA THR A 10 17.42 12.72 11.44
C THR A 10 18.22 12.91 10.16
N LEU A 11 19.43 12.33 10.05
CA LEU A 11 20.24 12.43 8.84
C LEU A 11 19.58 11.71 7.66
N CYS A 12 18.97 10.55 7.90
CA CYS A 12 18.27 9.81 6.85
C CYS A 12 17.10 10.61 6.26
N ILE A 13 16.33 11.31 7.10
CA ILE A 13 15.22 12.16 6.64
C ILE A 13 15.75 13.28 5.73
N TRP A 14 16.78 14.01 6.18
CA TRP A 14 17.33 15.13 5.42
C TRP A 14 17.92 14.69 4.08
N ILE A 15 18.65 13.58 4.05
CA ILE A 15 19.21 13.02 2.82
C ILE A 15 18.07 12.60 1.87
N SER A 16 17.06 11.88 2.37
CA SER A 16 15.92 11.47 1.54
C SER A 16 15.15 12.67 0.97
N ALA A 17 14.90 13.71 1.79
CA ALA A 17 14.20 14.90 1.36
C ALA A 17 14.99 15.67 0.29
N ALA A 18 16.30 15.84 0.48
CA ALA A 18 17.17 16.52 -0.47
C ALA A 18 17.18 15.82 -1.84
N VAL A 19 17.31 14.49 -1.86
CA VAL A 19 17.28 13.71 -3.10
C VAL A 19 15.94 13.90 -3.82
N VAL A 20 14.81 13.77 -3.11
CA VAL A 20 13.46 13.96 -3.67
C VAL A 20 13.29 15.34 -4.27
N ILE A 21 13.70 16.39 -3.57
CA ILE A 21 13.60 17.76 -4.07
C ILE A 21 14.44 17.95 -5.33
N ILE A 22 15.70 17.48 -5.33
CA ILE A 22 16.63 17.67 -6.45
C ILE A 22 16.12 17.00 -7.72
N TYR A 23 15.75 15.70 -7.68
CA TYR A 23 15.30 15.01 -8.90
C TYR A 23 13.91 15.46 -9.37
N THR A 24 13.08 15.98 -8.46
CA THR A 24 11.77 16.56 -8.81
C THR A 24 11.93 17.92 -9.50
N LEU A 25 12.82 18.79 -8.99
CA LEU A 25 13.06 20.11 -9.56
C LEU A 25 13.80 20.05 -10.90
N LEU A 26 14.81 19.18 -11.03
CA LEU A 26 15.62 19.11 -12.26
C LEU A 26 14.89 18.43 -13.42
N GLY A 27 14.02 17.47 -13.13
CA GLY A 27 13.39 16.65 -14.15
C GLY A 27 11.90 16.93 -14.41
N GLY A 28 11.27 17.81 -13.63
CA GLY A 28 9.87 18.16 -13.76
C GLY A 28 8.92 16.95 -13.68
N LEU A 29 7.73 17.06 -14.30
CA LEU A 29 6.69 16.03 -14.22
C LEU A 29 7.12 14.67 -14.83
N TYR A 30 8.03 14.69 -15.81
CA TYR A 30 8.53 13.49 -16.46
C TYR A 30 9.39 12.64 -15.53
N SER A 31 10.34 13.27 -14.80
CA SER A 31 11.16 12.57 -13.82
C SER A 31 10.31 11.90 -12.74
N VAL A 32 9.31 12.63 -12.23
CA VAL A 32 8.37 12.09 -11.23
C VAL A 32 7.63 10.87 -11.78
N ALA A 33 7.10 10.95 -13.01
CA ALA A 33 6.38 9.83 -13.63
C ALA A 33 7.28 8.58 -13.81
N TYR A 34 8.52 8.76 -14.27
CA TYR A 34 9.45 7.63 -14.42
C TYR A 34 9.83 7.01 -13.07
N THR A 35 10.06 7.84 -12.05
CA THR A 35 10.38 7.33 -10.70
C THR A 35 9.19 6.60 -10.07
N ASP A 36 7.94 7.04 -10.31
CA ASP A 36 6.73 6.37 -9.82
C ASP A 36 6.63 4.94 -10.38
N ILE A 37 6.93 4.73 -11.67
CA ILE A 37 6.95 3.40 -12.28
C ILE A 37 8.00 2.49 -11.64
N ILE A 38 9.23 2.98 -11.47
CA ILE A 38 10.30 2.20 -10.84
C ILE A 38 9.91 1.86 -9.40
N GLN A 39 9.37 2.82 -8.66
CA GLN A 39 8.93 2.63 -7.27
C GLN A 39 7.81 1.60 -7.17
N LEU A 40 6.81 1.65 -8.04
CA LEU A 40 5.73 0.65 -8.08
C LEU A 40 6.26 -0.76 -8.37
N VAL A 41 7.21 -0.91 -9.30
CA VAL A 41 7.83 -2.21 -9.61
C VAL A 41 8.65 -2.74 -8.43
N LEU A 42 9.46 -1.89 -7.79
CA LEU A 42 10.26 -2.27 -6.63
C LEU A 42 9.37 -2.68 -5.45
N ILE A 43 8.31 -1.91 -5.17
CA ILE A 43 7.33 -2.24 -4.12
C ILE A 43 6.64 -3.57 -4.45
N PHE A 44 6.24 -3.78 -5.71
CA PHE A 44 5.57 -5.01 -6.13
C PHE A 44 6.45 -6.24 -5.86
N ILE A 45 7.68 -6.23 -6.37
CA ILE A 45 8.61 -7.35 -6.20
C ILE A 45 8.92 -7.57 -4.72
N SER A 46 9.16 -6.49 -3.96
CA SER A 46 9.51 -6.59 -2.54
C SER A 46 8.36 -7.13 -1.69
N LEU A 47 7.12 -6.70 -1.94
CA LEU A 47 5.95 -7.21 -1.21
C LEU A 47 5.77 -8.71 -1.47
N TRP A 48 5.77 -9.12 -2.73
CA TRP A 48 5.54 -10.51 -3.11
C TRP A 48 6.71 -11.43 -2.74
N LEU A 49 7.93 -10.91 -2.73
CA LEU A 49 9.09 -11.63 -2.23
C LEU A 49 8.97 -11.88 -0.72
N CYS A 50 8.44 -10.93 0.05
CA CYS A 50 8.28 -11.07 1.50
C CYS A 50 7.31 -12.21 1.85
N VAL A 51 6.20 -12.36 1.13
CA VAL A 51 5.13 -13.35 1.42
C VAL A 51 5.64 -14.78 1.71
N PRO A 52 6.42 -15.44 0.84
CA PRO A 52 6.91 -16.80 1.10
C PRO A 52 7.89 -16.84 2.29
N PHE A 53 8.76 -15.84 2.47
CA PHE A 53 9.68 -15.81 3.62
C PHE A 53 8.93 -15.71 4.95
N VAL A 54 7.83 -14.98 4.97
CA VAL A 54 6.93 -14.89 6.12
C VAL A 54 6.25 -16.23 6.37
N LEU A 55 5.66 -16.85 5.34
CA LEU A 55 4.96 -18.14 5.47
C LEU A 55 5.88 -19.31 5.84
N MET A 56 7.15 -19.27 5.46
CA MET A 56 8.14 -20.32 5.76
C MET A 56 8.76 -20.20 7.16
N ASN A 57 8.49 -19.11 7.90
CA ASN A 57 9.09 -18.89 9.21
C ASN A 57 8.32 -19.67 10.30
N PRO A 58 8.99 -20.49 11.13
CA PRO A 58 8.35 -21.29 12.18
C PRO A 58 7.64 -20.48 13.28
N ASN A 59 7.91 -19.17 13.37
CA ASN A 59 7.23 -18.27 14.29
C ASN A 59 5.92 -17.70 13.72
N CYS A 60 5.54 -18.04 12.49
CA CYS A 60 4.34 -17.52 11.85
C CYS A 60 3.16 -18.48 12.07
N LEU A 61 2.03 -17.97 12.57
CA LEU A 61 0.81 -18.75 12.74
C LEU A 61 0.15 -19.03 11.39
N ASP A 62 -0.43 -20.24 11.25
CA ASP A 62 -1.27 -20.58 10.11
C ASP A 62 -2.43 -19.58 9.96
N ILE A 63 -2.58 -19.05 8.74
CA ILE A 63 -3.64 -18.10 8.38
C ILE A 63 -5.03 -18.63 8.76
N SER A 64 -5.27 -19.93 8.61
CA SER A 64 -6.54 -20.57 8.97
C SER A 64 -6.86 -20.51 10.46
N LYS A 65 -5.85 -20.50 11.34
CA LYS A 65 -6.05 -20.37 12.79
C LYS A 65 -6.26 -18.91 13.18
N THR A 66 -5.59 -17.96 12.54
CA THR A 66 -5.76 -16.52 12.80
C THR A 66 -7.10 -15.97 12.30
N LEU A 67 -7.68 -16.58 11.26
CA LEU A 67 -8.93 -16.12 10.66
C LEU A 67 -10.18 -16.35 11.53
N MET A 68 -10.19 -17.45 12.30
CA MET A 68 -11.35 -17.92 13.07
C MET A 68 -11.11 -18.00 14.59
N ASN A 69 -9.87 -18.07 15.06
CA ASN A 69 -9.58 -18.32 16.48
C ASN A 69 -9.19 -17.03 17.21
N ASN A 70 -9.79 -16.82 18.40
CA ASN A 70 -9.59 -15.66 19.27
C ASN A 70 -8.33 -15.74 20.13
N THR A 71 -7.35 -16.57 19.79
CA THR A 71 -6.21 -16.82 20.70
C THR A 71 -5.27 -15.63 20.83
N LEU A 72 -5.21 -14.74 19.83
CA LEU A 72 -4.27 -13.60 19.82
C LEU A 72 -4.87 -12.29 19.27
N HIS A 73 -5.88 -12.33 18.39
CA HIS A 73 -6.51 -11.16 17.77
C HIS A 73 -8.04 -11.30 17.71
N ALA A 74 -8.75 -10.18 17.57
CA ALA A 74 -10.17 -10.21 17.24
C ALA A 74 -10.36 -10.89 15.87
N PRO A 75 -11.38 -11.74 15.68
CA PRO A 75 -11.51 -12.54 14.47
C PRO A 75 -11.76 -11.60 13.30
N TRP A 76 -11.14 -11.93 12.17
CA TRP A 76 -11.22 -11.17 10.92
C TRP A 76 -12.68 -10.92 10.51
N ILE A 77 -13.50 -11.96 10.55
CA ILE A 77 -14.92 -11.89 10.23
C ILE A 77 -15.78 -11.51 11.46
N GLY A 78 -15.32 -11.80 12.68
CA GLY A 78 -16.03 -11.51 13.93
C GLY A 78 -17.49 -12.01 14.00
N ALA A 79 -18.15 -11.82 15.13
CA ALA A 79 -19.62 -11.83 15.17
C ALA A 79 -20.11 -10.43 14.73
N PRO A 80 -21.14 -10.32 13.88
CA PRO A 80 -21.65 -9.02 13.44
C PRO A 80 -22.32 -8.29 14.62
N GLY A 81 -21.59 -7.36 15.24
CA GLY A 81 -22.12 -6.38 16.18
C GLY A 81 -22.32 -5.03 15.50
N LEU A 82 -23.32 -4.25 15.93
CA LEU A 82 -23.71 -2.99 15.30
C LEU A 82 -22.55 -1.97 15.20
N GLU A 83 -21.71 -1.90 16.23
CA GLU A 83 -20.51 -1.05 16.28
C GLU A 83 -19.44 -1.49 15.27
N LYS A 84 -19.17 -2.80 15.18
CA LYS A 84 -18.16 -3.35 14.26
C LYS A 84 -18.58 -3.21 12.80
N THR A 85 -19.87 -3.36 12.51
CA THR A 85 -20.43 -3.08 11.17
C THR A 85 -20.23 -1.61 10.79
N GLY A 86 -20.38 -0.68 11.74
CA GLY A 86 -20.13 0.75 11.52
C GLY A 86 -18.68 1.03 11.13
N ILE A 87 -17.71 0.44 11.85
CA ILE A 87 -16.28 0.58 11.55
C ILE A 87 -15.94 -0.04 10.18
N MET A 88 -16.46 -1.25 9.88
CA MET A 88 -16.24 -1.89 8.58
C MET A 88 -16.84 -1.07 7.42
N MET A 89 -17.97 -0.40 7.65
CA MET A 89 -18.59 0.49 6.68
C MET A 89 -17.76 1.77 6.48
N ASP A 90 -17.24 2.35 7.56
CA ASP A 90 -16.36 3.53 7.50
C ASP A 90 -15.05 3.23 6.77
N ASP A 91 -14.38 2.12 7.11
CA ASP A 91 -13.18 1.64 6.41
C ASP A 91 -13.48 1.41 4.92
N PHE A 92 -14.61 0.78 4.60
CA PHE A 92 -15.03 0.55 3.22
C PHE A 92 -15.24 1.88 2.46
N LEU A 93 -15.93 2.85 3.06
CA LEU A 93 -16.11 4.18 2.46
C LEU A 93 -14.78 4.90 2.29
N MET A 94 -13.87 4.80 3.27
CA MET A 94 -12.54 5.40 3.19
C MET A 94 -11.75 4.81 2.02
N PHE A 95 -11.77 3.49 1.82
CA PHE A 95 -11.11 2.86 0.68
C PHE A 95 -11.79 3.16 -0.66
N ALA A 96 -13.13 3.21 -0.70
CA ALA A 96 -13.88 3.42 -1.94
C ALA A 96 -13.86 4.89 -2.41
N LEU A 97 -13.93 5.86 -1.49
CA LEU A 97 -14.08 7.27 -1.80
C LEU A 97 -12.83 8.11 -1.48
N GLY A 98 -11.97 7.65 -0.58
CA GLY A 98 -10.79 8.42 -0.14
C GLY A 98 -9.87 8.79 -1.30
N SER A 99 -9.73 7.92 -2.30
CA SER A 99 -8.91 8.20 -3.48
C SER A 99 -9.47 9.29 -4.40
N LEU A 100 -10.78 9.57 -4.33
CA LEU A 100 -11.43 10.55 -5.20
C LEU A 100 -11.04 11.99 -4.87
N GLY A 101 -10.64 12.28 -3.62
CA GLY A 101 -10.26 13.62 -3.19
C GLY A 101 -8.84 14.04 -3.55
N PHE A 102 -7.98 13.13 -4.01
CA PHE A 102 -6.59 13.46 -4.28
C PHE A 102 -6.43 14.27 -5.58
N GLN A 103 -5.87 15.47 -5.45
CA GLN A 103 -5.63 16.37 -6.59
C GLN A 103 -4.85 15.72 -7.74
N CYS A 104 -3.90 14.83 -7.42
CA CYS A 104 -3.09 14.11 -8.42
C CYS A 104 -3.95 13.22 -9.34
N LEU A 105 -5.04 12.63 -8.83
CA LEU A 105 -5.94 11.79 -9.62
C LEU A 105 -6.69 12.62 -10.66
N HIS A 106 -7.22 13.77 -10.25
CA HIS A 106 -7.86 14.71 -11.17
C HIS A 106 -6.88 15.23 -12.21
N GLN A 107 -5.67 15.60 -11.80
CA GLN A 107 -4.65 16.11 -12.70
C GLN A 107 -4.22 15.07 -13.75
N ARG A 108 -4.09 13.78 -13.39
CA ARG A 108 -3.79 12.69 -14.33
C ARG A 108 -4.97 12.37 -15.26
N THR A 109 -6.19 12.38 -14.73
CA THR A 109 -7.41 12.13 -15.52
C THR A 109 -7.63 13.23 -16.56
N LEU A 110 -7.40 14.49 -16.20
CA LEU A 110 -7.54 15.65 -17.10
C LEU A 110 -6.39 15.77 -18.11
N ALA A 111 -5.20 15.25 -17.79
CA ALA A 111 -4.06 15.20 -18.72
C ALA A 111 -4.16 14.07 -19.75
N ALA A 112 -5.15 13.16 -19.63
CA ALA A 112 -5.34 12.07 -20.57
C ALA A 112 -5.81 12.58 -21.94
N SER A 113 -5.25 12.03 -23.02
CA SER A 113 -5.56 12.45 -24.40
C SER A 113 -6.98 12.10 -24.86
N SER A 114 -7.66 11.20 -24.16
CA SER A 114 -9.02 10.75 -24.48
C SER A 114 -9.73 10.18 -23.25
N LEU A 115 -11.06 10.28 -23.25
CA LEU A 115 -11.93 9.69 -22.23
C LEU A 115 -11.77 8.17 -22.13
N ALA A 116 -11.54 7.48 -23.26
CA ALA A 116 -11.33 6.04 -23.28
C ALA A 116 -10.04 5.66 -22.54
N THR A 117 -8.96 6.41 -22.76
CA THR A 117 -7.67 6.22 -22.09
C THR A 117 -7.79 6.47 -20.60
N ALA A 118 -8.50 7.52 -20.19
CA ALA A 118 -8.74 7.82 -18.78
C ALA A 118 -9.49 6.68 -18.06
N LYS A 119 -10.57 6.15 -18.66
CA LYS A 119 -11.33 5.03 -18.09
C LYS A 119 -10.50 3.76 -17.97
N LEU A 120 -9.71 3.44 -19.00
CA LEU A 120 -8.82 2.28 -18.98
C LEU A 120 -7.79 2.40 -17.85
N LEU A 121 -7.19 3.59 -17.68
CA LEU A 121 -6.21 3.84 -16.62
C LEU A 121 -6.80 3.65 -15.23
N CYS A 122 -8.04 4.13 -15.00
CA CYS A 122 -8.76 3.91 -13.74
C CYS A 122 -9.05 2.43 -13.47
N LEU A 123 -9.43 1.66 -14.49
CA LEU A 123 -9.71 0.24 -14.36
C LEU A 123 -8.44 -0.56 -14.07
N VAL A 124 -7.35 -0.25 -14.76
CA VAL A 124 -6.03 -0.84 -14.52
C VAL A 124 -5.54 -0.49 -13.11
N ALA A 125 -5.72 0.76 -12.67
CA ALA A 125 -5.37 1.17 -11.31
C ALA A 125 -6.18 0.41 -10.24
N ALA A 126 -7.49 0.20 -10.44
CA ALA A 126 -8.32 -0.57 -9.52
C ALA A 126 -7.83 -2.03 -9.39
N PHE A 127 -7.44 -2.66 -10.50
CA PHE A 127 -6.84 -3.98 -10.48
C PHE A 127 -5.53 -4.01 -9.68
N PHE A 128 -4.63 -3.06 -9.93
CA PHE A 128 -3.37 -2.99 -9.20
C PHE A 128 -3.58 -2.76 -7.69
N ILE A 129 -4.48 -1.87 -7.29
CA ILE A 129 -4.77 -1.62 -5.86
C ILE A 129 -5.20 -2.91 -5.15
N LEU A 130 -6.04 -3.73 -5.78
CA LEU A 130 -6.43 -5.04 -5.23
C LEU A 130 -5.23 -5.97 -5.10
N VAL A 131 -4.40 -6.09 -6.14
CA VAL A 131 -3.22 -6.96 -6.16
C VAL A 131 -2.16 -6.52 -5.14
N PHE A 132 -1.92 -5.22 -4.98
CA PHE A 132 -1.00 -4.67 -3.98
C PHE A 132 -1.57 -4.73 -2.56
N GLY A 133 -2.89 -4.74 -2.40
CA GLY A 133 -3.54 -4.87 -1.10
C GLY A 133 -3.42 -6.27 -0.48
N THR A 134 -3.43 -7.33 -1.30
CA THR A 134 -3.43 -8.72 -0.80
C THR A 134 -2.26 -9.07 0.13
N PRO A 135 -0.99 -8.72 -0.15
CA PRO A 135 0.12 -9.16 0.68
C PRO A 135 0.30 -8.27 1.91
N ALA A 136 -0.12 -7.01 1.85
CA ALA A 136 -0.14 -6.10 3.00
C ALA A 136 -1.17 -6.57 4.06
N TRP A 137 -2.35 -6.98 3.61
CA TRP A 137 -3.38 -7.57 4.49
C TRP A 137 -2.92 -8.92 5.06
N GLY A 138 -2.31 -9.78 4.25
CA GLY A 138 -1.77 -11.06 4.72
C GLY A 138 -0.62 -10.92 5.72
N SER A 139 0.30 -9.98 5.52
CA SER A 139 1.47 -9.79 6.38
C SER A 139 1.12 -9.20 7.75
N CYS A 140 0.13 -8.31 7.82
CA CYS A 140 -0.38 -7.75 9.08
C CYS A 140 -1.04 -8.84 9.97
N CYS A 141 -1.49 -9.96 9.37
CA CYS A 141 -2.05 -11.10 10.10
C CYS A 141 -0.98 -11.98 10.76
N ILE A 142 0.27 -11.87 10.33
CA ILE A 142 1.34 -12.81 10.69
C ILE A 142 2.35 -12.14 11.64
N TYR A 143 2.59 -10.82 11.48
CA TYR A 143 3.50 -10.06 12.34
C TYR A 143 2.74 -9.14 13.29
N ARG A 144 2.26 -9.71 14.40
CA ARG A 144 2.10 -8.91 15.63
C ARG A 144 2.58 -9.72 16.83
N TYR A 145 3.89 -9.92 16.86
CA TYR A 145 4.67 -9.94 18.09
C TYR A 145 5.06 -8.51 18.44
#